data_AF-B3NNK8-F1
#
_entry.id   AF-B3NNK8-F1
#
_cell.length_a   1.000
_cell.length_b   1.000
_cell.length_c   1.000
_cell.angle_alpha   90.00
_cell.angle_beta   90.00
_cell.angle_gamma   90.00
#
_symmetry.space_group_name_H-M   'P 1'
#
loop_
_entity.id
_entity.type
_entity.pdbx_description
1 polymer ?
#
loop_
_entity_poly.entity_id
_entity_poly.type
_entity_poly.pdbx_seq_one_letter_code
_entity_poly.pdbx_strand_id
1 'polypeptide(L)'
;MDHCRCRSVSRWNPSRKVLGSVLQGSKGLGNMVIEEWKKSGIATKFPTYRNSALITTHSWQKGKRQDDRAEGLWRIHDGIYDFTTFIEKHPGGPFWIRETKGTDITEAFEAHHLTTAPEKMIAKYKVRDAAEPRIYTLTLEEGGFYKTLKERVREQLKTIDKRPKKKSDLIHLGLIVSLYLFGIASARYNSLLALVLAGVALCWTVIVSHNYFHRRDNWQMYAFNLGLMNFAAWRVSHALSHHIYPNSYFDLELSMFEPLLCWVPNPHIKSKLMRYVSWVTEPVAYALAFFIQMGTRIFYSLRHTNILYWHDLLPLSIPIAIYLGTGGSLGVWICVRQWLAMTSIASFSFCVIGLNAAHHDPEIYHEGDANREDRDWGLFQVDTIIDRGDLKWSQFLVLTHFGDHVLHHLFPTLDHGLLPALYPVLYQTLDEFKGHLRECNHIEHMIGQHKQLVRIEPNPRAPGAGK
;
A
#
# COMPACT_ATOMS: atom_id res chain seq x y z
N MET A 1 42.14 -27.27 -42.39
CA MET A 1 43.52 -27.67 -42.07
C MET A 1 43.61 -27.71 -40.55
N ASP A 2 43.68 -28.83 -39.85
CA ASP A 2 43.73 -30.23 -40.23
C ASP A 2 43.11 -31.08 -39.11
N HIS A 3 42.57 -32.22 -39.53
CA HIS A 3 42.07 -33.30 -38.71
C HIS A 3 43.21 -34.06 -38.02
N CYS A 4 42.92 -34.72 -36.89
CA CYS A 4 43.33 -36.11 -36.76
C CYS A 4 42.44 -36.91 -35.78
N ARG A 5 41.79 -37.95 -36.32
CA ARG A 5 41.12 -39.07 -35.63
C ARG A 5 42.10 -40.24 -35.53
N CYS A 6 41.91 -41.14 -34.57
CA CYS A 6 41.75 -42.61 -34.75
C CYS A 6 41.73 -43.35 -33.39
N ARG A 7 40.63 -44.06 -33.08
CA ARG A 7 40.39 -45.54 -33.14
C ARG A 7 41.12 -46.33 -32.05
N SER A 8 40.46 -46.85 -31.01
CA SER A 8 39.62 -48.07 -30.90
C SER A 8 40.37 -49.40 -31.10
N VAL A 9 40.51 -50.21 -30.04
CA VAL A 9 40.57 -51.68 -30.12
C VAL A 9 39.87 -52.31 -28.91
N SER A 10 38.96 -53.21 -29.23
CA SER A 10 38.13 -54.11 -28.42
C SER A 10 38.89 -55.29 -27.81
N ARG A 11 38.41 -55.84 -26.67
CA ARG A 11 38.42 -57.30 -26.41
C ARG A 11 37.24 -57.71 -25.51
N TRP A 12 36.63 -58.82 -25.89
CA TRP A 12 35.40 -59.44 -25.36
C TRP A 12 35.72 -60.64 -24.44
N ASN A 13 35.08 -60.68 -23.25
CA ASN A 13 34.34 -61.81 -22.61
C ASN A 13 35.09 -63.12 -22.17
N PRO A 14 34.55 -64.04 -21.28
CA PRO A 14 33.23 -64.08 -20.62
C PRO A 14 33.09 -64.64 -19.17
N SER A 15 31.89 -64.42 -18.60
CA SER A 15 31.08 -65.33 -17.73
C SER A 15 31.48 -65.68 -16.27
N ARG A 16 30.62 -65.31 -15.30
CA ARG A 16 29.66 -66.23 -14.63
C ARG A 16 28.73 -65.51 -13.62
N LYS A 17 27.44 -65.63 -13.91
CA LYS A 17 26.20 -65.54 -13.09
C LYS A 17 26.34 -65.40 -11.56
N VAL A 18 25.66 -64.40 -11.01
CA VAL A 18 24.60 -64.58 -9.99
C VAL A 18 23.47 -63.58 -10.28
N LEU A 19 22.30 -64.09 -10.69
CA LEU A 19 21.04 -63.36 -10.69
C LEU A 19 20.44 -63.46 -9.28
N GLY A 20 20.06 -62.32 -8.69
CA GLY A 20 19.33 -62.27 -7.43
C GLY A 20 18.98 -60.85 -7.03
N SER A 21 17.79 -60.39 -7.44
CA SER A 21 16.98 -59.32 -6.84
C SER A 21 17.66 -57.99 -6.44
N VAL A 22 17.66 -57.00 -7.34
CA VAL A 22 17.56 -55.58 -6.93
C VAL A 22 16.62 -54.84 -7.89
N LEU A 23 15.32 -55.01 -7.69
CA LEU A 23 14.28 -54.07 -8.12
C LEU A 23 13.39 -53.81 -6.91
N GLN A 24 13.82 -52.89 -6.05
CA GLN A 24 12.94 -52.02 -5.24
C GLN A 24 13.82 -51.05 -4.45
N GLY A 25 13.89 -49.84 -4.97
CA GLY A 25 14.50 -48.68 -4.32
C GLY A 25 13.72 -47.44 -4.68
N SER A 26 12.39 -47.49 -4.48
CA SER A 26 11.56 -46.29 -4.42
C SER A 26 12.00 -45.46 -3.22
N LYS A 27 12.83 -44.44 -3.43
CA LYS A 27 13.05 -43.38 -2.45
C LYS A 27 12.52 -42.06 -3.00
N GLY A 28 11.26 -41.84 -2.64
CA GLY A 28 10.69 -40.54 -2.29
C GLY A 28 10.68 -39.47 -3.36
N LEU A 29 9.61 -39.42 -4.15
CA LEU A 29 8.94 -38.13 -4.31
C LEU A 29 8.62 -37.66 -2.88
N GLY A 30 9.37 -36.68 -2.37
CA GLY A 30 8.94 -35.99 -1.17
C GLY A 30 7.54 -35.49 -1.43
N ASN A 31 6.58 -35.88 -0.58
CA ASN A 31 5.25 -35.29 -0.60
C ASN A 31 5.44 -33.78 -0.58
N MET A 32 5.15 -33.12 -1.70
CA MET A 32 5.08 -31.68 -1.76
C MET A 32 3.91 -31.32 -0.85
N VAL A 33 4.22 -30.96 0.40
CA VAL A 33 3.20 -30.56 1.38
C VAL A 33 2.55 -29.31 0.82
N ILE A 34 1.33 -29.44 0.30
CA ILE A 34 0.53 -28.31 -0.13
C ILE A 34 0.16 -27.55 1.14
N GLU A 35 0.80 -26.40 1.35
CA GLU A 35 0.45 -25.51 2.44
C GLU A 35 -0.91 -24.86 2.15
N GLU A 36 -1.98 -25.50 2.60
CA GLU A 36 -3.35 -25.06 2.29
C GLU A 36 -3.65 -23.63 2.74
N TRP A 37 -2.92 -23.15 3.74
CA TRP A 37 -3.01 -21.79 4.27
C TRP A 37 -2.45 -20.72 3.31
N LYS A 38 -1.66 -21.10 2.31
CA LYS A 38 -1.08 -20.18 1.30
C LYS A 38 -2.00 -19.99 0.07
N LYS A 39 -3.30 -20.20 0.21
CA LYS A 39 -4.28 -19.93 -0.87
C LYS A 39 -4.74 -18.47 -0.77
N SER A 40 -4.62 -17.71 -1.85
CA SER A 40 -5.15 -16.33 -1.90
C SER A 40 -6.62 -16.34 -2.33
N GLY A 41 -7.41 -15.47 -1.71
CA GLY A 41 -8.80 -15.22 -2.05
C GLY A 41 -8.98 -14.38 -3.31
N ILE A 42 -7.95 -13.66 -3.76
CA ILE A 42 -8.03 -12.75 -4.92
C ILE A 42 -7.08 -13.11 -6.07
N ALA A 43 -6.29 -14.17 -5.92
CA ALA A 43 -5.36 -14.61 -6.94
C ALA A 43 -5.22 -16.13 -6.99
N THR A 44 -4.81 -16.64 -8.14
CA THR A 44 -4.57 -18.06 -8.41
C THR A 44 -3.31 -18.62 -7.74
N LYS A 45 -2.49 -17.76 -7.10
CA LYS A 45 -1.27 -18.17 -6.39
C LYS A 45 -0.99 -17.28 -5.18
N PHE A 46 -0.18 -17.80 -4.27
CA PHE A 46 0.40 -17.03 -3.16
C PHE A 46 1.46 -16.04 -3.69
N PRO A 47 1.50 -14.79 -3.19
CA PRO A 47 2.49 -13.82 -3.64
C PRO A 47 3.90 -14.20 -3.16
N THR A 48 4.83 -14.28 -4.12
CA THR A 48 6.20 -14.74 -3.89
C THR A 48 6.97 -13.82 -2.95
N TYR A 49 6.66 -12.51 -2.92
CA TYR A 49 7.38 -11.56 -2.07
C TYR A 49 7.26 -11.88 -0.58
N ARG A 50 6.18 -12.52 -0.14
CA ARG A 50 5.97 -12.89 1.28
C ARG A 50 6.94 -13.96 1.77
N ASN A 51 7.64 -14.65 0.87
CA ASN A 51 8.73 -15.57 1.23
C ASN A 51 10.09 -14.85 1.37
N SER A 52 10.14 -13.52 1.23
CA SER A 52 11.39 -12.76 1.37
C SER A 52 11.80 -12.64 2.83
N ALA A 53 13.10 -12.75 3.10
CA ALA A 53 13.65 -12.58 4.46
C ALA A 53 13.40 -11.18 5.06
N LEU A 54 13.29 -10.16 4.20
CA LEU A 54 12.93 -8.80 4.60
C LEU A 54 11.84 -8.28 3.67
N ILE A 55 10.72 -7.87 4.26
CA ILE A 55 9.58 -7.29 3.55
C ILE A 55 9.81 -5.79 3.37
N THR A 56 9.92 -5.35 2.12
CA THR A 56 10.14 -3.96 1.70
C THR A 56 9.36 -3.68 0.42
N THR A 57 9.27 -2.41 0.04
CA THR A 57 8.73 -2.02 -1.28
C THR A 57 9.49 -2.70 -2.43
N HIS A 58 10.81 -2.83 -2.31
CA HIS A 58 11.65 -3.50 -3.31
C HIS A 58 11.37 -5.01 -3.41
N SER A 59 11.27 -5.71 -2.27
CA SER A 59 10.95 -7.16 -2.29
C SER A 59 9.55 -7.42 -2.85
N TRP A 60 8.58 -6.56 -2.52
CA TRP A 60 7.23 -6.59 -3.07
C TRP A 60 7.22 -6.44 -4.60
N GLN A 61 7.88 -5.40 -5.12
CA GLN A 61 8.00 -5.19 -6.56
C GLN A 61 8.71 -6.36 -7.26
N LYS A 62 9.77 -6.91 -6.65
CA LYS A 62 10.47 -8.08 -7.19
C LYS A 62 9.55 -9.29 -7.28
N GLY A 63 8.75 -9.55 -6.24
CA GLY A 63 7.76 -10.63 -6.25
C GLY A 63 6.70 -10.41 -7.33
N LYS A 64 6.14 -9.21 -7.44
CA LYS A 64 5.18 -8.89 -8.51
C LYS A 64 5.74 -9.10 -9.90
N ARG A 65 6.99 -8.69 -10.16
CA ARG A 65 7.66 -8.96 -11.45
C ARG A 65 7.78 -10.45 -11.77
N GLN A 66 7.85 -11.31 -10.76
CA GLN A 66 7.88 -12.76 -10.92
C GLN A 66 6.48 -13.35 -11.09
N ASP A 67 5.48 -12.75 -10.46
CA ASP A 67 4.14 -13.32 -10.33
C ASP A 67 3.17 -12.85 -11.42
N ASP A 68 3.26 -11.59 -11.82
CA ASP A 68 2.21 -10.88 -12.58
C ASP A 68 2.11 -11.25 -14.07
N ARG A 69 2.98 -12.15 -14.58
CA ARG A 69 2.96 -12.59 -15.98
C ARG A 69 2.96 -11.42 -16.98
N ALA A 70 3.74 -10.38 -16.70
CA ALA A 70 3.85 -9.18 -17.53
C ALA A 70 5.03 -9.21 -18.51
N GLU A 71 5.71 -10.36 -18.62
CA GLU A 71 6.75 -10.63 -19.63
C GLU A 71 7.89 -9.59 -19.68
N GLY A 72 8.23 -9.01 -18.53
CA GLY A 72 9.27 -7.97 -18.41
C GLY A 72 8.88 -6.58 -18.93
N LEU A 73 7.64 -6.42 -19.39
CA LEU A 73 7.03 -5.18 -19.87
C LEU A 73 5.87 -4.76 -18.95
N TRP A 74 4.92 -3.95 -19.41
CA TRP A 74 3.75 -3.57 -18.63
C TRP A 74 2.53 -4.34 -19.13
N ARG A 75 1.79 -4.96 -18.22
CA ARG A 75 0.53 -5.63 -18.54
C ARG A 75 -0.67 -4.78 -18.14
N ILE A 76 -1.61 -4.60 -19.06
CA ILE A 76 -2.93 -4.01 -18.80
C ILE A 76 -3.97 -4.93 -19.46
N HIS A 77 -4.85 -5.51 -18.66
CA HIS A 77 -5.75 -6.60 -19.05
C HIS A 77 -4.92 -7.74 -19.68
N ASP A 78 -5.27 -8.17 -20.90
CA ASP A 78 -4.50 -9.17 -21.65
C ASP A 78 -3.48 -8.55 -22.63
N GLY A 79 -3.31 -7.22 -22.63
CA GLY A 79 -2.32 -6.56 -23.47
C GLY A 79 -0.97 -6.41 -22.78
N ILE A 80 0.11 -6.64 -23.54
CA ILE A 80 1.49 -6.32 -23.16
C ILE A 80 1.94 -5.06 -23.90
N TYR A 81 2.40 -4.06 -23.16
CA TYR A 81 2.73 -2.72 -23.64
C TYR A 81 4.20 -2.39 -23.38
N ASP A 82 4.85 -1.71 -24.31
CA ASP A 82 6.17 -1.12 -24.09
C ASP A 82 6.08 0.40 -23.92
N PHE A 83 6.14 0.84 -22.67
CA PHE A 83 6.12 2.26 -22.31
C PHE A 83 7.51 2.89 -22.20
N THR A 84 8.58 2.23 -22.63
CA THR A 84 9.96 2.72 -22.46
C THR A 84 10.14 4.15 -22.99
N THR A 85 9.59 4.46 -24.17
CA THR A 85 9.66 5.81 -24.77
C THR A 85 8.62 6.80 -24.22
N PHE A 86 7.71 6.33 -23.37
CA PHE A 86 6.64 7.10 -22.77
C PHE A 86 6.92 7.52 -21.31
N ILE A 87 7.87 6.87 -20.62
CA ILE A 87 8.20 7.13 -19.21
C ILE A 87 8.28 8.62 -18.89
N GLU A 88 9.14 9.37 -19.59
CA GLU A 88 9.36 10.81 -19.33
C GLU A 88 8.17 11.69 -19.76
N LYS A 89 7.25 11.15 -20.55
CA LYS A 89 6.10 11.87 -21.13
C LYS A 89 4.82 11.60 -20.35
N HIS A 90 4.86 10.71 -19.35
CA HIS A 90 3.68 10.35 -18.59
C HIS A 90 3.13 11.55 -17.80
N PRO A 91 1.87 11.99 -18.03
CA PRO A 91 1.33 13.18 -17.37
C PRO A 91 1.27 13.09 -15.83
N GLY A 92 1.18 11.87 -15.28
CA GLY A 92 1.20 11.62 -13.84
C GLY A 92 2.60 11.65 -13.21
N GLY A 93 3.66 11.76 -14.01
CA GLY A 93 5.06 11.71 -13.58
C GLY A 93 5.73 10.37 -13.95
N PRO A 94 7.06 10.36 -14.18
CA PRO A 94 7.77 9.18 -14.69
C PRO A 94 7.90 8.06 -13.65
N PHE A 95 7.81 8.38 -12.36
CA PHE A 95 7.94 7.43 -11.25
C PHE A 95 7.06 6.18 -11.44
N TRP A 96 5.77 6.38 -11.70
CA TRP A 96 4.78 5.29 -11.80
C TRP A 96 5.14 4.26 -12.86
N ILE A 97 5.58 4.71 -14.03
CA ILE A 97 5.91 3.80 -15.14
C ILE A 97 7.26 3.11 -14.90
N ARG A 98 8.26 3.82 -14.35
CA ARG A 98 9.56 3.22 -14.02
C ARG A 98 9.42 2.10 -12.99
N GLU A 99 8.72 2.37 -11.89
CA GLU A 99 8.61 1.45 -10.76
C GLU A 99 7.83 0.17 -11.10
N THR A 100 6.81 0.30 -11.95
CA THR A 100 5.91 -0.80 -12.36
C THR A 100 6.38 -1.59 -13.57
N LYS A 101 7.60 -1.34 -14.09
CA LYS A 101 8.12 -2.14 -15.19
C LYS A 101 8.17 -3.61 -14.80
N GLY A 102 7.63 -4.47 -15.66
CA GLY A 102 7.57 -5.92 -15.44
C GLY A 102 6.39 -6.36 -14.58
N THR A 103 5.40 -5.51 -14.27
CA THR A 103 4.23 -5.87 -13.44
C THR A 103 2.91 -5.74 -14.21
N ASP A 104 1.88 -6.35 -13.67
CA ASP A 104 0.49 -6.13 -14.07
C ASP A 104 -0.02 -4.89 -13.34
N ILE A 105 -0.43 -3.89 -14.14
CA ILE A 105 -0.89 -2.58 -13.69
C ILE A 105 -2.35 -2.33 -14.07
N THR A 106 -3.14 -3.38 -14.32
CA THR A 106 -4.52 -3.26 -14.79
C THR A 106 -5.40 -2.43 -13.84
N GLU A 107 -5.51 -2.84 -12.58
CA GLU A 107 -6.34 -2.13 -11.60
C GLU A 107 -5.78 -0.74 -11.29
N ALA A 108 -4.45 -0.59 -11.23
CA ALA A 108 -3.80 0.71 -11.05
C ALA A 108 -4.10 1.66 -12.22
N PHE A 109 -4.08 1.17 -13.46
CA PHE A 109 -4.44 1.93 -14.65
C PHE A 109 -5.90 2.38 -14.59
N GLU A 110 -6.81 1.48 -14.22
CA GLU A 110 -8.24 1.80 -14.12
C GLU A 110 -8.54 2.81 -13.00
N ALA A 111 -7.96 2.63 -11.82
CA ALA A 111 -8.20 3.47 -10.65
C ALA A 111 -7.68 4.92 -10.81
N HIS A 112 -6.56 5.09 -11.52
CA HIS A 112 -5.88 6.38 -11.62
C HIS A 112 -6.25 7.18 -12.87
N HIS A 113 -7.01 6.60 -13.81
CA HIS A 113 -7.43 7.26 -15.04
C HIS A 113 -8.95 7.33 -15.17
N LEU A 114 -9.53 8.46 -14.78
CA LEU A 114 -10.98 8.67 -14.81
C LEU A 114 -11.54 8.84 -16.22
N THR A 115 -10.77 9.38 -17.17
CA THR A 115 -11.21 9.64 -18.56
C THR A 115 -10.94 8.45 -19.48
N THR A 116 -11.56 8.41 -20.65
CA THR A 116 -11.32 7.39 -21.68
C THR A 116 -10.13 7.71 -22.61
N ALA A 117 -9.50 8.88 -22.46
CA ALA A 117 -8.37 9.28 -23.32
C ALA A 117 -7.13 8.37 -23.18
N PRO A 118 -6.74 7.92 -21.97
CA PRO A 118 -5.58 7.03 -21.78
C PRO A 118 -5.70 5.71 -22.53
N GLU A 119 -6.89 5.08 -22.54
CA GLU A 119 -7.14 3.82 -23.25
C GLU A 119 -6.83 3.94 -24.75
N LYS A 120 -7.28 5.03 -25.38
CA LYS A 120 -6.99 5.31 -26.80
C LYS A 120 -5.52 5.63 -27.03
N MET A 121 -4.89 6.36 -26.11
CA MET A 121 -3.50 6.79 -26.22
C MET A 121 -2.52 5.60 -26.13
N ILE A 122 -2.80 4.62 -25.28
CA ILE A 122 -1.87 3.51 -25.04
C ILE A 122 -1.84 2.48 -26.16
N ALA A 123 -2.83 2.46 -27.06
CA ALA A 123 -2.94 1.48 -28.13
C ALA A 123 -1.68 1.38 -29.00
N LYS A 124 -1.01 2.52 -29.27
CA LYS A 124 0.24 2.56 -30.05
C LYS A 124 1.46 1.94 -29.35
N TYR A 125 1.39 1.70 -28.05
CA TYR A 125 2.46 1.06 -27.27
C TYR A 125 2.21 -0.44 -27.06
N LYS A 126 1.04 -0.96 -27.48
CA LYS A 126 0.74 -2.39 -27.39
C LYS A 126 1.66 -3.16 -28.33
N VAL A 127 2.35 -4.15 -27.81
CA VAL A 127 3.28 -5.00 -28.57
C VAL A 127 2.60 -6.31 -28.97
N ARG A 128 1.86 -6.93 -28.04
CA ARG A 128 1.18 -8.21 -28.23
C ARG A 128 0.15 -8.46 -27.12
N ASP A 129 -0.57 -9.56 -27.21
CA ASP A 129 -1.34 -10.11 -26.09
C ASP A 129 -0.44 -10.98 -25.20
N ALA A 130 -0.80 -11.10 -23.92
CA ALA A 130 -0.08 -11.88 -22.93
C ALA A 130 -0.18 -13.38 -23.22
N ALA A 131 0.92 -14.11 -23.03
CA ALA A 131 0.97 -15.55 -23.29
C ALA A 131 0.17 -16.39 -22.27
N GLU A 132 -0.01 -15.87 -21.05
CA GLU A 132 -0.70 -16.58 -19.97
C GLU A 132 -1.81 -15.69 -19.34
N PRO A 133 -2.90 -16.27 -18.83
CA PRO A 133 -3.94 -15.53 -18.11
C PRO A 133 -3.39 -14.76 -16.92
N ARG A 134 -4.07 -13.69 -16.52
CA ARG A 134 -3.75 -12.93 -15.29
C ARG A 134 -3.80 -13.84 -14.07
N ILE A 135 -3.07 -13.49 -13.02
CA ILE A 135 -3.14 -14.23 -11.75
C ILE A 135 -4.30 -13.78 -10.88
N TYR A 136 -4.77 -12.54 -11.04
CA TYR A 136 -5.83 -11.94 -10.24
C TYR A 136 -7.20 -12.42 -10.72
N THR A 137 -8.11 -12.67 -9.76
CA THR A 137 -9.47 -13.15 -10.02
C THR A 137 -10.54 -12.08 -9.86
N LEU A 138 -10.13 -10.83 -9.57
CA LEU A 138 -11.02 -9.67 -9.55
C LEU A 138 -11.28 -9.20 -10.99
N THR A 139 -12.50 -8.74 -11.24
CA THR A 139 -12.97 -8.33 -12.57
C THR A 139 -13.20 -6.83 -12.66
N LEU A 140 -13.08 -6.31 -13.88
CA LEU A 140 -13.29 -4.91 -14.25
C LEU A 140 -14.19 -4.87 -15.50
N GLU A 141 -15.28 -5.63 -15.45
CA GLU A 141 -16.19 -5.83 -16.58
C GLU A 141 -16.94 -4.53 -16.93
N GLU A 142 -17.14 -4.31 -18.23
CA GLU A 142 -18.01 -3.22 -18.69
C GLU A 142 -19.44 -3.47 -18.21
N GLY A 143 -20.07 -2.46 -17.62
CA GLY A 143 -21.36 -2.62 -16.93
C GLY A 143 -21.25 -3.22 -15.52
N GLY A 144 -20.06 -3.60 -15.05
CA GLY A 144 -19.81 -3.93 -13.64
C GLY A 144 -19.90 -2.70 -12.73
N PHE A 145 -19.89 -2.92 -11.41
CA PHE A 145 -20.03 -1.84 -10.42
C PHE A 145 -18.97 -0.76 -10.59
N TYR A 146 -17.68 -1.14 -10.69
CA TYR A 146 -16.62 -0.15 -10.74
C TYR A 146 -16.69 0.70 -12.01
N LYS A 147 -16.88 0.07 -13.18
CA LYS A 147 -16.96 0.76 -14.47
C LYS A 147 -18.17 1.70 -14.53
N THR A 148 -19.31 1.26 -14.01
CA THR A 148 -20.53 2.07 -13.90
C THR A 148 -20.31 3.28 -12.98
N LEU A 149 -19.74 3.06 -11.80
CA LEU A 149 -19.44 4.13 -10.85
C LEU A 149 -18.45 5.16 -11.44
N LYS A 150 -17.38 4.68 -12.07
CA LYS A 150 -16.34 5.49 -12.71
C LYS A 150 -16.92 6.39 -13.81
N GLU A 151 -17.86 5.88 -14.61
CA GLU A 151 -18.57 6.68 -15.61
C GLU A 151 -19.43 7.78 -14.96
N ARG A 152 -20.24 7.44 -13.96
CA ARG A 152 -21.09 8.42 -13.26
C ARG A 152 -20.27 9.51 -12.57
N VAL A 153 -19.17 9.12 -11.92
CA VAL A 153 -18.22 10.07 -11.30
C VAL A 153 -17.61 10.99 -12.35
N ARG A 154 -17.19 10.46 -13.52
CA ARG A 154 -16.66 11.29 -14.62
C ARG A 154 -17.67 12.35 -15.07
N GLU A 155 -18.95 11.99 -15.19
CA GLU A 155 -20.00 12.95 -15.54
C GLU A 155 -20.22 13.98 -14.45
N GLN A 156 -20.30 13.55 -13.19
CA GLN A 156 -20.47 14.45 -12.05
C GLN A 156 -19.30 15.45 -11.92
N LEU A 157 -18.07 15.02 -12.17
CA LEU A 157 -16.88 15.87 -12.11
C LEU A 157 -16.88 17.06 -13.08
N LYS A 158 -17.76 17.05 -14.10
CA LYS A 158 -17.95 18.18 -15.02
C LYS A 158 -18.64 19.37 -14.36
N THR A 159 -19.49 19.13 -13.37
CA THR A 159 -20.39 20.15 -12.81
C THR A 159 -20.12 20.49 -11.35
N ILE A 160 -19.37 19.67 -10.60
CA ILE A 160 -19.09 19.95 -9.19
C ILE A 160 -18.26 21.21 -8.96
N ASP A 161 -18.43 21.80 -7.78
CA ASP A 161 -17.58 22.88 -7.28
C ASP A 161 -16.17 22.37 -6.99
N LYS A 162 -15.17 23.04 -7.58
CA LYS A 162 -13.74 22.70 -7.43
C LYS A 162 -13.01 23.58 -6.42
N ARG A 163 -13.69 24.56 -5.80
CA ARG A 163 -13.12 25.42 -4.74
C ARG A 163 -12.57 24.64 -3.54
N PRO A 164 -13.15 23.50 -3.10
CA PRO A 164 -12.60 22.72 -1.99
C PRO A 164 -11.12 22.35 -2.14
N LYS A 165 -10.62 22.15 -3.37
CA LYS A 165 -9.19 21.90 -3.61
C LYS A 165 -8.29 22.99 -3.06
N LYS A 166 -8.68 24.25 -3.24
CA LYS A 166 -7.92 25.40 -2.69
C LYS A 166 -7.91 25.37 -1.17
N LYS A 167 -9.00 24.93 -0.55
CA LYS A 167 -9.07 24.75 0.91
C LYS A 167 -8.13 23.62 1.38
N SER A 168 -7.99 22.53 0.62
CA SER A 168 -6.98 21.49 0.89
C SER A 168 -5.57 22.08 0.87
N ASP A 169 -5.25 22.90 -0.15
CA ASP A 169 -3.94 23.57 -0.26
C ASP A 169 -3.66 24.53 0.91
N LEU A 170 -4.67 25.29 1.35
CA LEU A 170 -4.55 26.19 2.51
C LEU A 170 -4.39 25.45 3.84
N ILE A 171 -5.11 24.34 4.03
CA ILE A 171 -4.96 23.47 5.21
C ILE A 171 -3.55 22.89 5.25
N HIS A 172 -3.07 22.36 4.12
CA HIS A 172 -1.73 21.81 3.99
C HIS A 172 -0.65 22.83 4.34
N LEU A 173 -0.70 24.02 3.74
CA LEU A 173 0.24 25.09 4.03
C LEU A 173 0.17 25.54 5.50
N GLY A 174 -1.04 25.67 6.04
CA GLY A 174 -1.27 26.06 7.44
C GLY A 174 -0.67 25.07 8.44
N LEU A 175 -0.76 23.76 8.16
CA LEU A 175 -0.16 22.71 8.99
C LEU A 175 1.37 22.76 8.96
N ILE A 176 1.97 22.96 7.79
CA ILE A 176 3.43 23.13 7.64
C ILE A 176 3.90 24.35 8.43
N VAL A 177 3.25 25.50 8.26
CA VAL A 177 3.61 26.73 9.00
C VAL A 177 3.47 26.51 10.50
N SER A 178 2.38 25.87 10.93
CA SER A 178 2.14 25.55 12.34
C SER A 178 3.23 24.64 12.92
N LEU A 179 3.67 23.62 12.18
CA LEU A 179 4.78 22.74 12.57
C LEU A 179 6.04 23.55 12.90
N TYR A 180 6.47 24.43 11.99
CA TYR A 180 7.70 25.20 12.21
C TYR A 180 7.54 26.22 13.35
N LEU A 181 6.40 26.92 13.42
CA LEU A 181 6.14 27.90 14.49
C LEU A 181 6.11 27.24 15.87
N PHE A 182 5.37 26.14 16.02
CA PHE A 182 5.30 25.40 17.28
C PHE A 182 6.62 24.71 17.61
N GLY A 183 7.34 24.21 16.59
CA GLY A 183 8.68 23.65 16.77
C GLY A 183 9.65 24.67 17.37
N ILE A 184 9.73 25.88 16.80
CA ILE A 184 10.56 26.98 17.32
C ILE A 184 10.09 27.39 18.72
N ALA A 185 8.79 27.58 18.92
CA ALA A 185 8.23 27.97 20.22
C ALA A 185 8.51 26.93 21.31
N SER A 186 8.47 25.64 20.98
CA SER A 186 8.77 24.55 21.92
C SER A 186 10.17 24.69 22.51
N ALA A 187 11.16 25.02 21.68
CA ALA A 187 12.55 25.16 22.11
C ALA A 187 12.78 26.52 22.78
N ARG A 188 12.28 27.61 22.19
CA ARG A 188 12.48 28.98 22.67
C ARG A 188 11.91 29.22 24.06
N TYR A 189 10.75 28.64 24.34
CA TYR A 189 10.04 28.81 25.60
C TYR A 189 10.09 27.56 26.49
N ASN A 190 10.83 26.53 26.09
CA ASN A 190 10.84 25.21 26.74
C ASN A 190 9.41 24.68 27.03
N SER A 191 8.51 24.88 26.07
CA SER A 191 7.07 24.64 26.25
C SER A 191 6.67 23.24 25.80
N LEU A 192 6.19 22.42 26.74
CA LEU A 192 5.64 21.10 26.45
C LEU A 192 4.40 21.18 25.55
N LEU A 193 3.53 22.18 25.77
CA LEU A 193 2.34 22.38 24.95
C LEU A 193 2.73 22.65 23.48
N ALA A 194 3.69 23.54 23.25
CA ALA A 194 4.17 23.81 21.90
C ALA A 194 4.86 22.59 21.27
N LEU A 195 5.56 21.77 22.06
CA LEU A 195 6.15 20.50 21.57
C LEU A 195 5.06 19.53 21.10
N VAL A 196 3.99 19.36 21.89
CA VAL A 196 2.85 18.50 21.53
C VAL A 196 2.14 19.04 20.29
N LEU A 197 1.87 20.34 20.23
CA LEU A 197 1.25 20.97 19.06
C LEU A 197 2.13 20.85 17.80
N ALA A 198 3.45 20.92 17.93
CA ALA A 198 4.37 20.66 16.82
C ALA A 198 4.29 19.20 16.36
N GLY A 199 4.22 18.24 17.29
CA GLY A 199 4.04 16.82 16.96
C GLY A 199 2.72 16.52 16.26
N VAL A 200 1.62 17.13 16.73
CA VAL A 200 0.30 17.03 16.09
C VAL A 200 0.32 17.67 14.69
N ALA A 201 0.92 18.85 14.55
CA ALA A 201 1.07 19.52 13.26
C ALA A 201 1.92 18.69 12.28
N LEU A 202 2.99 18.04 12.76
CA LEU A 202 3.79 17.12 11.94
C LEU A 202 2.98 15.91 11.51
N CYS A 203 2.27 15.25 12.42
CA CYS A 203 1.38 14.13 12.12
C CYS A 203 0.39 14.51 11.00
N TRP A 204 -0.35 15.58 11.21
CA TRP A 204 -1.35 16.04 10.25
C TRP A 204 -0.73 16.51 8.94
N THR A 205 0.46 17.12 8.95
CA THR A 205 1.22 17.45 7.73
C THR A 205 1.53 16.19 6.92
N VAL A 206 1.96 15.12 7.57
CA VAL A 206 2.23 13.83 6.92
C VAL A 206 0.94 13.26 6.32
N ILE A 207 -0.15 13.20 7.10
CA ILE A 207 -1.43 12.64 6.64
C ILE A 207 -2.02 13.47 5.49
N VAL A 208 -2.03 14.81 5.57
CA VAL A 208 -2.56 15.63 4.48
C VAL A 208 -1.71 15.52 3.22
N SER A 209 -0.42 15.24 3.34
CA SER A 209 0.48 15.07 2.18
C SER A 209 0.17 13.80 1.39
N HIS A 210 -0.52 12.82 1.99
CA HIS A 210 -0.97 11.62 1.30
C HIS A 210 -1.96 11.93 0.15
N ASN A 211 -2.84 12.91 0.32
CA ASN A 211 -3.71 13.43 -0.74
C ASN A 211 -2.91 13.87 -2.00
N TYR A 212 -1.65 14.27 -1.84
CA TYR A 212 -0.86 14.84 -2.90
C TYR A 212 0.06 13.84 -3.61
N PHE A 213 0.54 12.79 -2.94
CA PHE A 213 1.42 11.84 -3.61
C PHE A 213 0.68 10.90 -4.57
N HIS A 214 -0.63 10.72 -4.42
CA HIS A 214 -1.46 9.98 -5.39
C HIS A 214 -1.66 10.72 -6.71
N ARG A 215 -1.45 12.04 -6.68
CA ARG A 215 -1.64 12.93 -7.82
C ARG A 215 -0.35 13.05 -8.65
N ARG A 216 -0.46 13.72 -9.80
CA ARG A 216 0.69 14.23 -10.56
C ARG A 216 1.68 14.90 -9.62
N ASP A 217 2.97 14.65 -9.86
CA ASP A 217 4.08 15.25 -9.11
C ASP A 217 3.85 16.75 -8.86
N ASN A 218 3.94 17.11 -7.58
CA ASN A 218 3.70 18.44 -7.06
C ASN A 218 4.59 18.65 -5.83
N TRP A 219 4.74 19.88 -5.34
CA TRP A 219 5.66 20.13 -4.24
C TRP A 219 5.09 19.65 -2.88
N GLN A 220 3.76 19.62 -2.72
CA GLN A 220 3.10 19.26 -1.47
C GLN A 220 3.39 17.82 -1.05
N MET A 221 3.59 16.91 -2.01
CA MET A 221 3.94 15.52 -1.72
C MET A 221 5.25 15.38 -0.92
N TYR A 222 6.20 16.31 -1.08
CA TYR A 222 7.47 16.27 -0.36
C TYR A 222 7.33 16.56 1.14
N ALA A 223 6.24 17.21 1.57
CA ALA A 223 5.98 17.44 2.99
C ALA A 223 5.71 16.13 3.76
N PHE A 224 5.32 15.05 3.06
CA PHE A 224 5.25 13.71 3.63
C PHE A 224 6.58 13.25 4.23
N ASN A 225 7.70 13.64 3.61
CA ASN A 225 9.02 13.27 4.06
C ASN A 225 9.43 13.93 5.38
N LEU A 226 8.78 15.01 5.83
CA LEU A 226 9.10 15.66 7.11
C LEU A 226 8.95 14.70 8.30
N GLY A 227 8.08 13.68 8.19
CA GLY A 227 7.89 12.64 9.19
C GLY A 227 8.89 11.48 9.11
N LEU A 228 10.08 11.64 8.52
CA LEU A 228 11.05 10.54 8.29
C LEU A 228 10.55 9.39 7.38
N MET A 229 9.33 9.49 6.87
CA MET A 229 8.79 8.61 5.84
C MET A 229 9.27 9.05 4.46
N ASN A 230 8.85 8.33 3.42
CA ASN A 230 9.24 8.68 2.05
C ASN A 230 8.05 8.48 1.10
N PHE A 231 7.63 9.54 0.41
CA PHE A 231 6.47 9.47 -0.48
C PHE A 231 6.69 8.49 -1.64
N ALA A 232 7.93 8.31 -2.13
CA ALA A 232 8.22 7.35 -3.20
C ALA A 232 8.01 5.91 -2.70
N ALA A 233 8.45 5.60 -1.48
CA ALA A 233 8.16 4.31 -0.86
C ALA A 233 6.65 4.13 -0.64
N TRP A 234 5.94 5.17 -0.20
CA TRP A 234 4.49 5.15 0.02
C TRP A 234 3.67 5.07 -1.26
N ARG A 235 4.15 5.60 -2.39
CA ARG A 235 3.53 5.34 -3.69
C ARG A 235 3.58 3.86 -4.06
N VAL A 236 4.56 3.11 -3.57
CA VAL A 236 4.62 1.65 -3.76
C VAL A 236 3.77 0.92 -2.71
N SER A 237 4.02 1.15 -1.41
CA SER A 237 3.32 0.42 -0.34
C SER A 237 1.84 0.77 -0.27
N HIS A 238 1.52 2.05 -0.38
CA HIS A 238 0.17 2.53 -0.17
C HIS A 238 -0.58 2.57 -1.50
N ALA A 239 -0.08 3.32 -2.50
CA ALA A 239 -0.84 3.57 -3.73
C ALA A 239 -0.90 2.37 -4.70
N LEU A 240 0.20 1.63 -4.88
CA LEU A 240 0.24 0.50 -5.83
C LEU A 240 -0.09 -0.85 -5.18
N SER A 241 0.02 -0.96 -3.86
CA SER A 241 -0.21 -2.20 -3.14
C SER A 241 -1.49 -2.14 -2.31
N HIS A 242 -1.50 -1.37 -1.22
CA HIS A 242 -2.63 -1.30 -0.30
C HIS A 242 -3.92 -0.83 -0.97
N HIS A 243 -3.90 0.26 -1.74
CA HIS A 243 -5.07 0.78 -2.45
C HIS A 243 -5.64 -0.18 -3.50
N ILE A 244 -4.79 -1.01 -4.10
CA ILE A 244 -5.21 -1.88 -5.20
C ILE A 244 -5.80 -3.17 -4.67
N TYR A 245 -5.22 -3.73 -3.60
CA TYR A 245 -5.62 -5.01 -3.03
C TYR A 245 -5.66 -4.98 -1.49
N PRO A 246 -6.41 -4.05 -0.86
CA PRO A 246 -6.40 -3.88 0.59
C PRO A 246 -6.82 -5.16 1.30
N ASN A 247 -6.27 -5.37 2.50
CA ASN A 247 -6.55 -6.52 3.37
C ASN A 247 -6.24 -7.92 2.76
N SER A 248 -5.63 -8.00 1.58
CA SER A 248 -5.28 -9.25 0.90
C SER A 248 -3.82 -9.69 1.16
N TYR A 249 -3.43 -10.89 0.72
CA TYR A 249 -2.01 -11.26 0.73
C TYR A 249 -1.12 -10.35 -0.13
N PHE A 250 -1.67 -9.60 -1.08
CA PHE A 250 -0.93 -8.66 -1.94
C PHE A 250 -0.79 -7.27 -1.34
N ASP A 251 -1.43 -7.02 -0.19
CA ASP A 251 -1.28 -5.81 0.61
C ASP A 251 0.07 -5.83 1.36
N LEU A 252 0.97 -4.97 0.91
CA LEU A 252 2.29 -4.79 1.52
C LEU A 252 2.15 -4.19 2.92
N GLU A 253 1.17 -3.33 3.16
CA GLU A 253 1.01 -2.66 4.44
C GLU A 253 0.59 -3.66 5.52
N LEU A 254 -0.23 -4.67 5.20
CA LEU A 254 -0.43 -5.81 6.10
C LEU A 254 0.89 -6.52 6.44
N SER A 255 1.68 -6.82 5.41
CA SER A 255 2.90 -7.63 5.55
C SER A 255 4.02 -6.90 6.30
N MET A 256 4.05 -5.56 6.24
CA MET A 256 5.08 -4.73 6.85
C MET A 256 4.96 -4.63 8.37
N PHE A 257 3.77 -4.85 8.93
CA PHE A 257 3.59 -4.92 10.38
C PHE A 257 3.76 -6.34 10.94
N GLU A 258 3.82 -7.37 10.10
CA GLU A 258 4.04 -8.74 10.55
C GLU A 258 5.49 -8.96 11.01
N PRO A 259 5.72 -9.78 12.06
CA PRO A 259 4.72 -10.51 12.84
C PRO A 259 4.11 -9.70 14.00
N LEU A 260 4.48 -8.43 14.18
CA LEU A 260 4.07 -7.62 15.33
C LEU A 260 2.55 -7.38 15.36
N LEU A 261 1.97 -6.95 14.24
CA LEU A 261 0.53 -6.82 14.04
C LEU A 261 0.14 -7.70 12.86
N CYS A 262 -0.72 -8.68 13.11
CA CYS A 262 -1.23 -9.57 12.08
C CYS A 262 -2.74 -9.43 12.01
N TRP A 263 -3.28 -8.90 10.91
CA TRP A 263 -4.72 -8.79 10.73
C TRP A 263 -5.33 -9.91 9.90
N VAL A 264 -4.51 -10.72 9.22
CA VAL A 264 -4.99 -11.92 8.54
C VAL A 264 -5.46 -12.94 9.60
N PRO A 265 -6.73 -13.40 9.57
CA PRO A 265 -7.26 -14.36 10.53
C PRO A 265 -6.79 -15.78 10.20
N ASN A 266 -5.49 -16.04 10.42
CA ASN A 266 -4.85 -17.31 10.09
C ASN A 266 -3.87 -17.74 11.19
N PRO A 267 -4.05 -18.92 11.82
CA PRO A 267 -3.21 -19.37 12.92
C PRO A 267 -1.76 -19.69 12.50
N HIS A 268 -1.48 -19.87 11.21
CA HIS A 268 -0.11 -20.05 10.69
C HIS A 268 0.69 -18.74 10.67
N ILE A 269 -0.01 -17.60 10.56
CA ILE A 269 0.60 -16.26 10.54
C ILE A 269 0.59 -15.65 11.95
N LYS A 270 -0.45 -15.96 12.73
CA LYS A 270 -0.74 -15.35 14.02
C LYS A 270 -0.54 -16.35 15.16
N SER A 271 0.62 -16.31 15.80
CA SER A 271 0.89 -17.15 16.97
C SER A 271 0.07 -16.71 18.20
N LYS A 272 -0.16 -17.63 19.15
CA LYS A 272 -0.94 -17.32 20.36
C LYS A 272 -0.36 -16.13 21.15
N LEU A 273 0.96 -16.01 21.18
CA LEU A 273 1.70 -14.97 21.89
C LEU A 273 1.57 -13.60 21.19
N MET A 274 1.71 -13.55 19.85
CA MET A 274 1.67 -12.30 19.10
C MET A 274 0.31 -11.59 19.21
N ARG A 275 -0.78 -12.33 19.44
CA ARG A 275 -2.14 -11.78 19.64
C ARG A 275 -2.26 -10.78 20.79
N TYR A 276 -1.47 -10.97 21.85
CA TYR A 276 -1.55 -10.17 23.07
C TYR A 276 -0.30 -9.31 23.28
N VAL A 277 0.85 -9.75 22.76
CA VAL A 277 2.10 -8.96 22.78
C VAL A 277 1.95 -7.71 21.93
N SER A 278 1.18 -7.76 20.83
CA SER A 278 0.84 -6.58 20.03
C SER A 278 0.31 -5.46 20.91
N TRP A 279 -0.72 -5.70 21.73
CA TRP A 279 -1.37 -4.65 22.55
C TRP A 279 -0.41 -3.93 23.50
N VAL A 280 0.56 -4.65 24.06
CA VAL A 280 1.53 -4.08 25.00
C VAL A 280 2.65 -3.34 24.27
N THR A 281 3.04 -3.84 23.09
CA THR A 281 4.17 -3.29 22.33
C THR A 281 3.77 -2.20 21.34
N GLU A 282 2.49 -2.13 20.97
CA GLU A 282 1.91 -1.18 20.03
C GLU A 282 2.24 0.27 20.36
N PRO A 283 2.05 0.80 21.59
CA PRO A 283 2.35 2.20 21.86
C PRO A 283 3.81 2.56 21.60
N VAL A 284 4.73 1.66 21.95
CA VAL A 284 6.17 1.84 21.73
C VAL A 284 6.50 1.72 20.24
N ALA A 285 5.97 0.72 19.56
CA ALA A 285 6.16 0.52 18.13
C ALA A 285 5.62 1.73 17.32
N TYR A 286 4.46 2.25 17.69
CA TYR A 286 3.85 3.43 17.07
C TYR A 286 4.71 4.67 17.26
N ALA A 287 5.27 4.91 18.46
CA ALA A 287 6.18 6.03 18.70
C ALA A 287 7.51 5.92 17.94
N LEU A 288 7.89 4.71 17.51
CA LEU A 288 9.15 4.42 16.81
C LEU A 288 8.99 4.20 15.30
N ALA A 289 7.77 4.04 14.78
CA ALA A 289 7.50 3.63 13.40
C ALA A 289 8.20 4.51 12.35
N PHE A 290 8.16 5.84 12.51
CA PHE A 290 8.84 6.78 11.60
C PHE A 290 10.36 6.59 11.59
N PHE A 291 10.96 6.33 12.74
CA PHE A 291 12.40 6.05 12.86
C PHE A 291 12.76 4.70 12.28
N ILE A 292 11.92 3.67 12.51
CA ILE A 292 12.11 2.33 11.93
C ILE A 292 12.04 2.40 10.40
N GLN A 293 11.11 3.17 9.83
CA GLN A 293 11.02 3.40 8.39
C GLN A 293 12.32 4.00 7.82
N MET A 294 12.83 5.08 8.42
CA MET A 294 14.09 5.69 7.97
C MET A 294 15.29 4.74 8.19
N GLY A 295 15.39 4.13 9.37
CA GLY A 295 16.45 3.19 9.73
C GLY A 295 16.49 1.97 8.80
N THR A 296 15.33 1.46 8.39
CA THR A 296 15.22 0.35 7.42
C THR A 296 15.76 0.76 6.06
N ARG A 297 15.40 1.95 5.56
CA ARG A 297 15.93 2.47 4.27
C ARG A 297 17.43 2.70 4.32
N ILE A 298 17.95 3.27 5.41
CA ILE A 298 19.40 3.47 5.62
C ILE A 298 20.11 2.12 5.65
N PHE A 299 19.65 1.19 6.50
CA PHE A 299 20.26 -0.13 6.64
C PHE A 299 20.28 -0.89 5.31
N TYR A 300 19.15 -0.92 4.60
CA TYR A 300 19.07 -1.56 3.29
C TYR A 300 20.02 -0.92 2.28
N SER A 301 20.09 0.42 2.25
CA SER A 301 20.97 1.16 1.33
C SER A 301 22.45 0.93 1.58
N LEU A 302 22.84 0.75 2.85
CA LEU A 302 24.23 0.43 3.22
C LEU A 302 24.62 -1.02 2.92
N ARG A 303 23.66 -1.96 2.90
CA ARG A 303 23.93 -3.40 2.76
C ARG A 303 23.64 -3.96 1.37
N HIS A 304 22.80 -3.27 0.60
CA HIS A 304 22.28 -3.74 -0.68
C HIS A 304 22.36 -2.64 -1.73
N THR A 305 21.22 -2.18 -2.25
CA THR A 305 21.12 -1.11 -3.25
C THR A 305 20.64 0.16 -2.56
N ASN A 306 21.19 1.31 -2.98
CA ASN A 306 20.73 2.58 -2.44
C ASN A 306 19.27 2.83 -2.82
N ILE A 307 18.42 2.93 -1.79
CA ILE A 307 17.00 3.28 -1.90
C ILE A 307 16.67 4.59 -1.19
N LEU A 308 17.70 5.35 -0.79
CA LEU A 308 17.55 6.71 -0.28
C LEU A 308 17.51 7.72 -1.44
N TYR A 309 16.67 8.73 -1.24
CA TYR A 309 16.50 9.86 -2.14
C TYR A 309 16.99 11.14 -1.47
N TRP A 310 17.27 12.18 -2.26
CA TRP A 310 17.69 13.48 -1.71
C TRP A 310 16.66 14.04 -0.71
N HIS A 311 15.38 13.76 -0.93
CA HIS A 311 14.29 14.24 -0.07
C HIS A 311 14.15 13.46 1.24
N ASP A 312 14.95 12.40 1.47
CA ASP A 312 15.11 11.83 2.81
C ASP A 312 15.88 12.78 3.76
N LEU A 313 16.47 13.86 3.25
CA LEU A 313 17.11 14.91 4.05
C LEU A 313 16.13 16.00 4.51
N LEU A 314 14.92 16.09 3.93
CA LEU A 314 13.93 17.11 4.29
C LEU A 314 13.58 17.16 5.78
N PRO A 315 13.45 16.06 6.54
CA PRO A 315 13.24 16.12 7.98
C PRO A 315 14.22 17.01 8.74
N LEU A 316 15.46 17.15 8.27
CA LEU A 316 16.50 17.97 8.90
C LEU A 316 16.19 19.47 8.83
N SER A 317 15.25 19.91 7.98
CA SER A 317 14.79 21.30 7.96
C SER A 317 14.17 21.70 9.30
N ILE A 318 13.55 20.78 10.05
CA ILE A 318 12.89 21.04 11.32
C ILE A 318 13.92 21.47 12.40
N PRO A 319 14.95 20.67 12.76
CA PRO A 319 15.94 21.09 13.74
C PRO A 319 16.76 22.30 13.28
N ILE A 320 16.99 22.46 11.96
CA ILE A 320 17.63 23.67 11.40
C ILE A 320 16.76 24.91 11.64
N ALA A 321 15.46 24.83 11.37
CA ALA A 321 14.54 25.94 11.60
C ALA A 321 14.42 26.30 13.09
N ILE A 322 14.45 25.31 13.99
CA ILE A 322 14.48 25.54 15.43
C ILE A 322 15.75 26.29 15.84
N TYR A 323 16.91 25.86 15.34
CA TYR A 323 18.19 26.52 15.61
C TYR A 323 18.21 27.97 15.12
N LEU A 324 17.80 28.21 13.87
CA LEU A 324 17.74 29.56 13.29
C LEU A 324 16.68 30.44 13.98
N GLY A 325 15.49 29.90 14.24
CA GLY A 325 14.38 30.61 14.89
C GLY A 325 14.63 30.97 16.35
N THR A 326 15.64 30.37 16.98
CA THR A 326 16.14 30.71 18.33
C THR A 326 17.39 31.60 18.27
N GLY A 327 17.76 32.08 17.08
CA GLY A 327 18.92 32.95 16.88
C GLY A 327 20.27 32.25 17.12
N GLY A 328 20.30 30.92 17.02
CA GLY A 328 21.49 30.11 17.33
C GLY A 328 21.88 30.08 18.82
N SER A 329 21.04 30.65 19.70
CA SER A 329 21.31 30.74 21.14
C SER A 329 21.17 29.41 21.88
N LEU A 330 20.38 28.48 21.34
CA LEU A 330 20.24 27.13 21.88
C LEU A 330 21.27 26.19 21.26
N GLY A 331 21.85 25.33 22.08
CA GLY A 331 22.76 24.28 21.59
C GLY A 331 22.05 23.33 20.61
N VAL A 332 22.78 22.85 19.60
CA VAL A 332 22.28 21.95 18.54
C VAL A 332 21.57 20.72 19.14
N TRP A 333 22.08 20.20 20.25
CA TRP A 333 21.49 19.06 20.96
C TRP A 333 20.05 19.31 21.44
N ILE A 334 19.72 20.53 21.87
CA ILE A 334 18.35 20.87 22.27
C ILE A 334 17.43 20.87 21.04
N CYS A 335 17.90 21.41 19.92
CA CYS A 335 17.14 21.45 18.67
C CYS A 335 16.85 20.03 18.16
N VAL A 336 17.86 19.15 18.18
CA VAL A 336 17.71 17.73 17.83
C VAL A 336 16.78 17.02 18.80
N ARG A 337 16.91 17.24 20.12
CA ARG A 337 16.03 16.62 21.12
C ARG A 337 14.56 16.98 20.89
N GLN A 338 14.25 18.25 20.62
CA GLN A 338 12.88 18.70 20.35
C GLN A 338 12.34 18.08 19.06
N TRP A 339 13.15 18.04 17.99
CA TRP A 339 12.78 17.39 16.73
C TRP A 339 12.48 15.90 16.90
N LEU A 340 13.34 15.16 17.60
CA LEU A 340 13.11 13.74 17.88
C LEU A 340 11.84 13.53 18.70
N ALA A 341 11.63 14.34 19.74
CA ALA A 341 10.45 14.22 20.60
C ALA A 341 9.13 14.50 19.84
N MET A 342 9.06 15.58 19.05
CA MET A 342 7.86 15.85 18.24
C MET A 342 7.66 14.82 17.13
N THR A 343 8.74 14.23 16.60
CA THR A 343 8.66 13.14 15.61
C THR A 343 8.10 11.87 16.24
N SER A 344 8.47 11.53 17.48
CA SER A 344 7.86 10.41 18.21
C SER A 344 6.36 10.63 18.48
N ILE A 345 5.96 11.85 18.86
CA ILE A 345 4.53 12.20 19.01
C ILE A 345 3.81 12.03 17.68
N ALA A 346 4.38 12.56 16.60
CA ALA A 346 3.80 12.46 15.27
C ALA A 346 3.67 11.01 14.80
N SER A 347 4.71 10.20 15.01
CA SER A 347 4.73 8.77 14.68
C SER A 347 3.62 8.03 15.45
N PHE A 348 3.51 8.26 16.75
CA PHE A 348 2.48 7.64 17.58
C PHE A 348 1.07 8.01 17.07
N SER A 349 0.80 9.31 16.91
CA SER A 349 -0.50 9.79 16.44
C SER A 349 -0.81 9.30 15.02
N PHE A 350 0.18 9.26 14.12
CA PHE A 350 0.00 8.76 12.76
C PHE A 350 -0.44 7.30 12.75
N CYS A 351 0.21 6.43 13.53
CA CYS A 351 -0.16 5.03 13.62
C CYS A 351 -1.54 4.83 14.24
N VAL A 352 -1.86 5.57 15.33
CA VAL A 352 -3.21 5.51 15.94
C VAL A 352 -4.29 5.92 14.94
N ILE A 353 -4.06 6.98 14.16
CA ILE A 353 -5.03 7.44 13.16
C ILE A 353 -5.09 6.47 11.97
N GLY A 354 -3.95 6.18 11.33
CA GLY A 354 -3.88 5.41 10.09
C GLY A 354 -4.30 3.95 10.23
N LEU A 355 -3.88 3.27 11.32
CA LEU A 355 -4.29 1.87 11.57
C LEU A 355 -5.75 1.75 12.04
N ASN A 356 -6.43 2.87 12.31
CA ASN A 356 -7.83 2.91 12.73
C ASN A 356 -8.65 3.89 11.86
N ALA A 357 -8.30 3.98 10.57
CA ALA A 357 -8.90 4.89 9.60
C ALA A 357 -10.05 4.28 8.79
N ALA A 358 -9.97 2.99 8.46
CA ALA A 358 -10.96 2.32 7.60
C ALA A 358 -10.78 0.81 7.44
N HIS A 359 -9.57 0.31 7.72
CA HIS A 359 -9.22 -1.10 7.56
C HIS A 359 -9.07 -1.80 8.92
N HIS A 360 -8.87 -3.10 8.93
CA HIS A 360 -8.59 -3.89 10.13
C HIS A 360 -9.79 -4.16 11.06
N ASP A 361 -11.03 -4.04 10.61
CA ASP A 361 -12.21 -4.41 11.41
C ASP A 361 -12.70 -5.86 11.12
N PRO A 362 -13.20 -6.63 12.10
CA PRO A 362 -13.76 -7.96 11.82
C PRO A 362 -15.01 -7.97 10.92
N GLU A 363 -15.71 -6.85 10.77
CA GLU A 363 -16.90 -6.74 9.92
C GLU A 363 -16.57 -6.53 8.42
N ILE A 364 -15.30 -6.30 8.09
CA ILE A 364 -14.82 -6.09 6.72
C ILE A 364 -13.96 -7.27 6.25
N TYR A 365 -13.89 -7.45 4.93
CA TYR A 365 -13.16 -8.55 4.32
C TYR A 365 -11.67 -8.52 4.69
N HIS A 366 -11.15 -9.66 5.11
CA HIS A 366 -9.73 -9.94 5.23
C HIS A 366 -9.36 -11.21 4.48
N GLU A 367 -8.11 -11.30 4.04
CA GLU A 367 -7.60 -12.50 3.39
C GLU A 367 -7.92 -13.79 4.15
N GLY A 368 -8.38 -14.81 3.43
CA GLY A 368 -8.91 -16.05 3.98
C GLY A 368 -10.42 -16.06 4.22
N ASP A 369 -11.08 -14.90 4.38
CA ASP A 369 -12.53 -14.81 4.52
C ASP A 369 -13.24 -15.26 3.24
N ALA A 370 -14.51 -15.65 3.40
CA ALA A 370 -15.37 -15.99 2.27
C ALA A 370 -15.48 -14.78 1.34
N ASN A 371 -15.19 -15.04 0.07
CA ASN A 371 -15.28 -14.06 -0.98
C ASN A 371 -16.73 -13.83 -1.39
N ARG A 372 -17.05 -12.59 -1.79
CA ARG A 372 -18.25 -12.32 -2.60
C ARG A 372 -18.20 -13.13 -3.90
N GLU A 373 -19.35 -13.62 -4.36
CA GLU A 373 -19.49 -14.36 -5.62
C GLU A 373 -19.18 -13.45 -6.83
N ASP A 374 -19.77 -12.26 -6.83
CA ASP A 374 -19.46 -11.20 -7.79
C ASP A 374 -18.04 -10.70 -7.55
N ARG A 375 -17.17 -10.83 -8.55
CA ARG A 375 -15.73 -10.54 -8.42
C ARG A 375 -15.34 -9.11 -8.80
N ASP A 376 -16.30 -8.20 -8.95
CA ASP A 376 -16.01 -6.79 -9.28
C ASP A 376 -15.00 -6.15 -8.31
N TRP A 377 -13.95 -5.56 -8.88
CA TRP A 377 -12.85 -4.95 -8.13
C TRP A 377 -13.32 -3.79 -7.23
N GLY A 378 -14.25 -2.94 -7.70
CA GLY A 378 -14.74 -1.81 -6.91
C GLY A 378 -15.61 -2.27 -5.73
N LEU A 379 -16.38 -3.33 -5.91
CA LEU A 379 -17.12 -3.94 -4.81
C LEU A 379 -16.18 -4.60 -3.78
N PHE A 380 -15.09 -5.23 -4.23
CA PHE A 380 -14.04 -5.72 -3.33
C PHE A 380 -13.41 -4.58 -2.48
N GLN A 381 -13.19 -3.39 -3.07
CA GLN A 381 -12.76 -2.21 -2.31
C GLN A 381 -13.78 -1.80 -1.24
N VAL A 382 -15.08 -1.79 -1.58
CA VAL A 382 -16.16 -1.50 -0.61
C VAL A 382 -16.19 -2.55 0.50
N ASP A 383 -15.94 -3.82 0.16
CA ASP A 383 -15.99 -4.94 1.10
C ASP A 383 -14.85 -4.92 2.13
N THR A 384 -13.73 -4.28 1.81
CA THR A 384 -12.52 -4.18 2.64
C THR A 384 -12.45 -2.89 3.46
N ILE A 385 -13.47 -2.04 3.37
CA ILE A 385 -13.52 -0.71 3.99
C ILE A 385 -14.75 -0.56 4.89
N ILE A 386 -14.54 0.04 6.06
CA ILE A 386 -15.58 0.65 6.90
C ILE A 386 -15.22 2.12 7.09
N ASP A 387 -16.06 3.02 6.60
CA ASP A 387 -15.76 4.45 6.56
C ASP A 387 -15.88 5.10 7.97
N ARG A 388 -15.10 6.16 8.19
CA ARG A 388 -15.20 6.99 9.39
C ARG A 388 -16.23 8.10 9.22
N GLY A 389 -17.50 7.75 9.49
CA GLY A 389 -18.65 8.65 9.34
C GLY A 389 -18.56 9.92 10.20
N ASP A 390 -17.88 9.83 11.36
CA ASP A 390 -17.69 10.93 12.30
C ASP A 390 -16.79 12.06 11.79
N LEU A 391 -16.08 11.87 10.66
CA LEU A 391 -15.17 12.86 10.07
C LEU A 391 -15.81 13.68 8.94
N LYS A 392 -16.84 13.15 8.27
CA LYS A 392 -17.33 13.62 6.96
C LYS A 392 -17.87 15.06 6.95
N TRP A 393 -18.22 15.59 8.12
CA TRP A 393 -18.71 16.96 8.27
C TRP A 393 -17.61 18.02 8.13
N SER A 394 -16.33 17.64 8.19
CA SER A 394 -15.19 18.57 8.14
C SER A 394 -14.12 18.12 7.17
N GLN A 395 -13.90 18.92 6.12
CA GLN A 395 -12.78 18.72 5.20
C GLN A 395 -11.42 18.70 5.91
N PHE A 396 -11.26 19.44 7.02
CA PHE A 396 -10.03 19.39 7.81
C PHE A 396 -9.83 18.02 8.44
N LEU A 397 -10.87 17.46 9.06
CA LEU A 397 -10.80 16.13 9.67
C LEU A 397 -10.62 15.04 8.62
N VAL A 398 -11.34 15.11 7.50
CA VAL A 398 -11.15 14.20 6.35
C VAL A 398 -9.70 14.19 5.88
N LEU A 399 -9.09 15.36 5.67
CA LEU A 399 -7.70 15.46 5.19
C LEU A 399 -6.65 15.04 6.21
N THR A 400 -6.95 15.09 7.51
CA THR A 400 -5.98 14.84 8.59
C THR A 400 -6.18 13.50 9.28
N HIS A 401 -7.27 12.79 8.98
CA HIS A 401 -7.64 11.51 9.60
C HIS A 401 -8.12 10.47 8.57
N PHE A 402 -7.69 10.58 7.31
CA PHE A 402 -8.02 9.63 6.23
C PHE A 402 -9.53 9.39 6.03
N GLY A 403 -10.34 10.45 6.16
CA GLY A 403 -11.78 10.37 5.92
C GLY A 403 -12.13 10.15 4.44
N ASP A 404 -13.42 9.91 4.17
CA ASP A 404 -13.95 9.57 2.84
C ASP A 404 -13.22 8.39 2.18
N HIS A 405 -12.82 7.41 3.00
CA HIS A 405 -11.83 6.40 2.66
C HIS A 405 -12.24 5.52 1.47
N VAL A 406 -13.50 5.09 1.42
CA VAL A 406 -14.02 4.27 0.31
C VAL A 406 -13.88 4.98 -1.05
N LEU A 407 -14.23 6.26 -1.11
CA LEU A 407 -14.14 7.05 -2.34
C LEU A 407 -12.69 7.36 -2.69
N HIS A 408 -11.86 7.58 -1.67
CA HIS A 408 -10.43 7.76 -1.84
C HIS A 408 -9.76 6.50 -2.42
N HIS A 409 -10.13 5.29 -1.98
CA HIS A 409 -9.62 4.04 -2.55
C HIS A 409 -10.09 3.80 -3.99
N LEU A 410 -11.35 4.10 -4.29
CA LEU A 410 -11.90 3.94 -5.63
C LEU A 410 -11.35 4.97 -6.63
N PHE A 411 -11.01 6.17 -6.16
CA PHE A 411 -10.58 7.31 -6.97
C PHE A 411 -9.42 8.10 -6.35
N PRO A 412 -8.25 7.48 -6.14
CA PRO A 412 -7.15 8.02 -5.31
C PRO A 412 -6.51 9.28 -5.86
N THR A 413 -6.67 9.56 -7.15
CA THR A 413 -6.12 10.76 -7.79
C THR A 413 -6.97 12.02 -7.58
N LEU A 414 -8.18 11.88 -7.04
CA LEU A 414 -9.03 13.01 -6.71
C LEU A 414 -8.58 13.65 -5.39
N ASP A 415 -8.72 14.97 -5.33
CA ASP A 415 -8.48 15.67 -4.07
C ASP A 415 -9.58 15.30 -3.07
N HIS A 416 -9.23 15.01 -1.82
CA HIS A 416 -10.20 14.64 -0.78
C HIS A 416 -11.31 15.68 -0.64
N GLY A 417 -11.03 16.97 -0.88
CA GLY A 417 -12.05 18.02 -0.84
C GLY A 417 -13.17 17.86 -1.87
N LEU A 418 -13.00 17.02 -2.90
CA LEU A 418 -14.03 16.73 -3.91
C LEU A 418 -14.85 15.48 -3.60
N LEU A 419 -14.35 14.57 -2.78
CA LEU A 419 -14.99 13.28 -2.52
C LEU A 419 -16.40 13.41 -1.93
N PRO A 420 -16.69 14.36 -1.00
CA PRO A 420 -18.04 14.51 -0.45
C PRO A 420 -19.13 14.70 -1.52
N ALA A 421 -18.80 15.33 -2.65
CA ALA A 421 -19.75 15.55 -3.72
C ALA A 421 -20.13 14.25 -4.44
N LEU A 422 -19.33 13.18 -4.36
CA LEU A 422 -19.51 11.93 -5.10
C LEU A 422 -20.37 10.89 -4.37
N TYR A 423 -20.64 11.09 -3.08
CA TYR A 423 -21.47 10.15 -2.28
C TYR A 423 -22.85 9.85 -2.89
N PRO A 424 -23.62 10.83 -3.42
CA PRO A 424 -24.91 10.53 -4.03
C PRO A 424 -24.81 9.51 -5.18
N VAL A 425 -23.78 9.64 -6.02
CA VAL A 425 -23.52 8.72 -7.14
C VAL A 425 -23.00 7.37 -6.64
N LEU A 426 -22.18 7.35 -5.58
CA LEU A 426 -21.77 6.13 -4.92
C LEU A 426 -22.97 5.35 -4.38
N TYR A 427 -23.85 5.98 -3.59
CA TYR A 427 -25.02 5.32 -3.02
C TYR A 427 -25.97 4.79 -4.09
N GLN A 428 -26.25 5.59 -5.12
CA GLN A 428 -27.05 5.13 -6.27
C GLN A 428 -26.47 3.86 -6.90
N THR A 429 -25.14 3.79 -7.04
CA THR A 429 -24.49 2.64 -7.65
C THR A 429 -24.40 1.46 -6.69
N LEU A 430 -24.21 1.69 -5.39
CA LEU A 430 -24.27 0.63 -4.38
C LEU A 430 -25.65 -0.04 -4.36
N ASP A 431 -26.73 0.74 -4.40
CA ASP A 431 -28.10 0.22 -4.40
C ASP A 431 -28.36 -0.68 -5.63
N GLU A 432 -27.90 -0.27 -6.81
CA GLU A 432 -28.02 -1.05 -8.06
C GLU A 432 -27.29 -2.40 -8.01
N PHE A 433 -26.08 -2.41 -7.44
CA PHE A 433 -25.24 -3.62 -7.34
C PHE A 433 -25.36 -4.33 -5.99
N LYS A 434 -26.36 -3.96 -5.18
CA LYS A 434 -26.62 -4.53 -3.84
C LYS A 434 -25.38 -4.49 -2.93
N GLY A 435 -24.54 -3.47 -3.10
CA GLY A 435 -23.42 -3.16 -2.22
C GLY A 435 -23.88 -2.38 -0.99
N HIS A 436 -23.06 -2.37 0.06
CA HIS A 436 -23.38 -1.66 1.29
C HIS A 436 -22.13 -0.95 1.83
N LEU A 437 -22.21 0.37 1.96
CA LEU A 437 -21.19 1.15 2.65
C LEU A 437 -21.42 1.07 4.16
N ARG A 438 -20.43 0.59 4.90
CA ARG A 438 -20.43 0.57 6.37
C ARG A 438 -19.74 1.82 6.89
N GLU A 439 -20.20 2.30 8.05
CA GLU A 439 -19.57 3.41 8.75
C GLU A 439 -19.49 3.14 10.24
N CYS A 440 -18.44 3.65 10.89
CA CYS A 440 -18.27 3.63 12.34
C CYS A 440 -17.59 4.93 12.83
N ASN A 441 -17.54 5.11 14.15
CA ASN A 441 -16.73 6.16 14.78
C ASN A 441 -15.34 5.65 15.20
N HIS A 442 -14.44 6.56 15.63
CA HIS A 442 -13.06 6.17 15.96
C HIS A 442 -12.94 5.09 17.03
N ILE A 443 -13.78 5.16 18.07
CA ILE A 443 -13.70 4.26 19.22
C ILE A 443 -14.15 2.87 18.81
N GLU A 444 -15.24 2.78 18.05
CA GLU A 444 -15.70 1.53 17.45
C GLU A 444 -14.60 0.92 16.58
N HIS A 445 -13.95 1.73 15.74
CA HIS A 445 -12.87 1.28 14.88
C HIS A 445 -11.68 0.74 15.68
N MET A 446 -11.23 1.46 16.72
CA MET A 446 -10.14 0.99 17.59
C MET A 446 -10.49 -0.34 18.25
N ILE A 447 -11.72 -0.50 18.74
CA ILE A 447 -12.20 -1.76 19.32
C ILE A 447 -12.20 -2.86 18.25
N GLY A 448 -12.68 -2.57 17.05
CA GLY A 448 -12.69 -3.46 15.90
C GLY A 448 -11.31 -3.95 15.51
N GLN A 449 -10.35 -3.03 15.41
CA GLN A 449 -8.95 -3.32 15.12
C GLN A 449 -8.34 -4.31 16.12
N HIS A 450 -8.58 -4.12 17.42
CA HIS A 450 -8.07 -5.02 18.45
C HIS A 450 -8.78 -6.39 18.42
N LYS A 451 -10.08 -6.42 18.10
CA LYS A 451 -10.82 -7.68 17.86
C LYS A 451 -10.24 -8.44 16.66
N GLN A 452 -9.88 -7.74 15.59
CA GLN A 452 -9.27 -8.36 14.43
C GLN A 452 -7.87 -8.91 14.73
N LEU A 453 -7.07 -8.21 15.56
CA LEU A 453 -5.78 -8.72 16.00
C LEU A 453 -5.88 -10.05 16.75
N VAL A 454 -6.94 -10.30 17.52
CA VAL A 454 -7.12 -11.58 18.23
C VAL A 454 -7.80 -12.67 17.41
N ARG A 455 -8.52 -12.30 16.33
CA ARG A 455 -9.24 -13.22 15.45
C ARG A 455 -8.29 -14.14 14.66
N ILE A 456 -8.56 -15.44 14.68
CA ILE A 456 -7.75 -16.48 14.01
C ILE A 456 -8.54 -17.33 13.01
N GLU A 457 -9.86 -17.20 13.00
CA GLU A 457 -10.74 -17.96 12.12
C GLU A 457 -11.28 -17.03 11.02
N PRO A 458 -11.17 -17.44 9.74
CA PRO A 458 -11.79 -16.73 8.66
C PRO A 458 -13.32 -16.70 8.79
N ASN A 459 -13.93 -15.64 8.28
CA ASN A 459 -15.38 -15.48 8.30
C ASN A 459 -15.96 -16.29 7.13
N PRO A 460 -16.77 -17.32 7.38
CA PRO A 460 -17.35 -18.13 6.31
C PRO A 460 -18.45 -17.41 5.53
N ARG A 461 -18.90 -16.24 6.01
CA ARG A 461 -19.95 -15.46 5.39
C ARG A 461 -19.36 -14.40 4.46
N ALA A 462 -19.72 -14.49 3.18
CA ALA A 462 -19.32 -13.51 2.19
C ALA A 462 -19.93 -12.12 2.48
N PRO A 463 -19.19 -11.02 2.23
CA PRO A 463 -19.76 -9.69 2.18
C PRO A 463 -20.95 -9.61 1.21
N GLY A 464 -21.98 -8.83 1.54
CA GLY A 464 -23.19 -8.67 0.71
C GLY A 464 -24.17 -9.86 0.73
N ALA A 465 -23.82 -11.01 1.31
CA ALA A 465 -24.80 -12.06 1.61
C ALA A 465 -25.81 -11.49 2.62
N GLY A 466 -27.10 -11.45 2.28
CA GLY A 466 -28.17 -10.89 3.13
C GLY A 466 -28.13 -11.43 4.56
N LYS A 467 -28.47 -10.60 5.56
CA LYS A 467 -28.59 -11.03 6.97
C LYS A 467 -29.69 -12.03 7.19
#